data_AF-A0A3B9C4D9-F1
#
_entry.id   AF-A0A3B9C4D9-F1
#
_cell.length_a   1.000
_cell.length_b   1.000
_cell.length_c   1.000
_cell.angle_alpha   90.00
_cell.angle_beta   90.00
_cell.angle_gamma   90.00
#
_symmetry.space_group_name_H-M   'P 1'
#
loop_
_entity.id
_entity.type
_entity.pdbx_description
1 polymer ?
#
loop_
_entity_poly.entity_id
_entity_poly.type
_entity_poly.pdbx_seq_one_letter_code
_entity_poly.pdbx_strand_id
1 'polypeptide(L)'
;MSASLKVRMLIRQMMLGIIFLLLQVSMLHAQKKKNSVAVKIPDTQIVSYEVLENGDTINRTDSKKQKQGKWLITTEGRYGEEGFHAFGEFKNNIRQGKWGKYDLHGHIQAEEHYKNGLLDGEARYYSNGYLYCVGNYLALSAKYEHDSIMVEDPKTDEWRMVVLRADRGSVRHGFWTYYQAPSMKVTKVLEYQADEIIYEKEYGLSQIDSTYIQQRMKAWPHVTNKPMPQVWYYEKRKKPVKYTDIPDDTQYVTPNVRRRHP
;
A
#
# COMPACT_ATOMS: atom_id res chain seq x y z
N MET A 1 -8.66 -67.02 48.57
CA MET A 1 -8.66 -65.69 47.94
C MET A 1 -9.65 -65.70 46.78
N SER A 2 -10.64 -64.81 46.81
CA SER A 2 -11.98 -65.03 46.24
C SER A 2 -12.04 -64.99 44.70
N ALA A 3 -12.87 -65.86 44.11
CA ALA A 3 -13.19 -65.89 42.68
C ALA A 3 -13.71 -64.53 42.15
N SER A 4 -14.31 -63.72 43.04
CA SER A 4 -14.78 -62.35 42.76
C SER A 4 -13.65 -61.38 42.38
N LEU A 5 -12.45 -61.50 42.99
CA LEU A 5 -11.32 -60.65 42.61
C LEU A 5 -10.77 -61.00 41.23
N LYS A 6 -10.70 -62.28 40.88
CA LYS A 6 -10.18 -62.74 39.57
C LYS A 6 -11.08 -62.27 38.42
N VAL A 7 -12.40 -62.34 38.58
CA VAL A 7 -13.37 -61.87 37.58
C VAL A 7 -13.28 -60.36 37.38
N ARG A 8 -13.15 -59.58 38.47
CA ARG A 8 -12.95 -58.11 38.36
C ARG A 8 -11.62 -57.73 37.70
N MET A 9 -10.57 -58.52 37.91
CA MET A 9 -9.27 -58.31 37.27
C MET A 9 -9.32 -58.61 35.76
N LEU A 10 -10.00 -59.69 35.37
CA LEU A 10 -10.24 -60.06 33.98
C LEU A 10 -11.08 -59.00 33.25
N ILE A 11 -12.14 -58.49 33.87
CA ILE A 11 -12.98 -57.43 33.29
C ILE A 11 -12.17 -56.13 33.13
N ARG A 12 -11.31 -55.77 34.10
CA ARG A 12 -10.41 -54.61 33.97
C ARG A 12 -9.38 -54.80 32.86
N GLN A 13 -8.81 -55.99 32.71
CA GLN A 13 -7.87 -56.29 31.61
C GLN A 13 -8.56 -56.25 30.24
N MET A 14 -9.81 -56.74 30.13
CA MET A 14 -10.59 -56.63 28.89
C MET A 14 -10.97 -55.18 28.56
N MET A 15 -11.37 -54.38 29.54
CA MET A 15 -11.68 -52.95 29.33
C MET A 15 -10.45 -52.14 28.94
N LEU A 16 -9.28 -52.40 29.53
CA LEU A 16 -8.00 -51.78 29.14
C LEU A 16 -7.60 -52.18 27.71
N GLY A 17 -7.84 -53.43 27.30
CA GLY A 17 -7.61 -53.88 25.93
C GLY A 17 -8.51 -53.18 24.90
N ILE A 18 -9.80 -52.99 25.22
CA ILE A 18 -10.75 -52.28 24.35
C ILE A 18 -10.38 -50.79 24.23
N ILE A 19 -9.96 -50.15 25.33
CA ILE A 19 -9.50 -48.76 25.32
C ILE A 19 -8.22 -48.62 24.49
N PHE A 20 -7.29 -49.57 24.59
CA PHE A 20 -6.07 -49.58 23.79
C PHE A 20 -6.37 -49.76 22.29
N LEU A 21 -7.33 -50.62 21.94
CA LEU A 21 -7.77 -50.82 20.56
C LEU A 21 -8.45 -49.56 19.98
N LEU A 22 -9.29 -48.89 20.77
CA LEU A 22 -9.92 -47.61 20.39
C LEU A 22 -8.88 -46.47 20.22
N LEU A 23 -7.85 -46.43 21.07
CA LEU A 23 -6.74 -45.49 20.94
C LEU A 23 -5.91 -45.75 19.67
N GLN A 24 -5.66 -47.00 19.31
CA GLN A 24 -4.94 -47.33 18.08
C GLN A 24 -5.74 -46.96 16.81
N VAL A 25 -7.07 -47.15 16.81
CA VAL A 25 -7.94 -46.71 15.70
C VAL A 25 -7.91 -45.19 15.55
N SER A 26 -7.88 -44.42 16.64
CA SER A 26 -7.79 -42.96 16.59
C SER A 26 -6.44 -42.46 16.02
N MET A 27 -5.34 -43.16 16.31
CA MET A 27 -3.99 -42.84 15.81
C MET A 27 -3.86 -43.10 14.29
N LEU A 28 -4.52 -44.15 13.77
CA LEU A 28 -4.58 -44.44 12.32
C LEU A 28 -5.40 -43.40 11.55
N HIS A 29 -6.46 -42.82 12.13
CA HIS A 29 -7.22 -41.73 11.53
C HIS A 29 -6.48 -40.38 11.58
N ALA A 30 -5.55 -40.21 12.52
CA ALA A 30 -4.81 -38.95 12.71
C ALA A 30 -3.61 -38.75 11.75
N GLN A 31 -3.09 -39.83 11.13
CA GLN A 31 -1.89 -39.75 10.27
C GLN A 31 -2.16 -39.44 8.78
N LYS A 32 -3.41 -39.16 8.38
CA LYS A 32 -3.76 -38.82 6.99
C LYS A 32 -4.18 -37.35 6.82
N LYS A 33 -3.40 -36.43 7.38
CA LYS A 33 -3.45 -35.01 7.03
C LYS A 33 -2.06 -34.54 6.62
N LYS A 34 -1.57 -35.07 5.49
CA LYS A 34 -0.55 -34.36 4.72
C LYS A 34 -1.21 -33.06 4.27
N ASN A 35 -0.66 -31.93 4.68
CA ASN A 35 -0.98 -30.60 4.15
C ASN A 35 -0.60 -30.57 2.66
N SER A 36 -1.36 -31.26 1.82
CA SER A 36 -1.47 -30.91 0.42
C SER A 36 -2.26 -29.61 0.41
N VAL A 37 -1.57 -28.49 0.17
CA VAL A 37 -2.23 -27.27 -0.30
C VAL A 37 -3.07 -27.71 -1.49
N ALA A 38 -4.39 -27.77 -1.31
CA ALA A 38 -5.29 -28.08 -2.41
C ALA A 38 -5.13 -26.92 -3.39
N VAL A 39 -4.27 -27.11 -4.39
CA VAL A 39 -4.18 -26.24 -5.55
C VAL A 39 -5.56 -26.37 -6.19
N LYS A 40 -6.42 -25.38 -5.94
CA LYS A 40 -7.69 -25.25 -6.65
C LYS A 40 -7.33 -25.16 -8.12
N ILE A 41 -7.50 -26.27 -8.83
CA ILE A 41 -7.38 -26.29 -10.28
C ILE A 41 -8.45 -25.29 -10.74
N PRO A 42 -8.07 -24.20 -11.43
CA PRO A 42 -9.08 -23.30 -11.95
C PRO A 42 -9.95 -24.11 -12.93
N ASP A 43 -11.27 -24.06 -12.78
CA ASP A 43 -12.24 -24.67 -13.71
C ASP A 43 -12.11 -24.12 -15.15
N THR A 44 -11.27 -23.11 -15.35
CA THR A 44 -11.02 -22.44 -16.61
C THR A 44 -9.78 -23.00 -17.33
N GLN A 45 -9.99 -23.45 -18.57
CA GLN A 45 -8.97 -24.01 -19.44
C GLN A 45 -8.27 -22.90 -20.24
N ILE A 46 -6.99 -22.67 -19.95
CA ILE A 46 -6.18 -21.65 -20.64
C ILE A 46 -5.93 -22.10 -22.08
N VAL A 47 -6.28 -21.25 -23.05
CA VAL A 47 -6.14 -21.48 -24.50
C VAL A 47 -4.89 -20.83 -25.07
N SER A 48 -4.53 -19.62 -24.63
CA SER A 48 -3.35 -18.92 -25.13
C SER A 48 -2.62 -18.19 -24.01
N TYR A 49 -1.31 -18.02 -24.16
CA TYR A 49 -0.43 -17.28 -23.26
C TYR A 49 0.87 -16.92 -23.97
N GLU A 50 1.58 -15.93 -23.44
CA GLU A 50 2.94 -15.57 -23.84
C GLU A 50 3.91 -15.94 -22.71
N VAL A 51 5.11 -16.39 -23.06
CA VAL A 51 6.16 -16.76 -22.10
C VAL A 51 7.26 -15.71 -22.12
N LEU A 52 7.59 -15.19 -20.95
CA LEU A 52 8.73 -14.30 -20.74
C LEU A 52 10.04 -15.10 -20.68
N GLU A 53 11.17 -14.42 -20.85
CA GLU A 53 12.52 -15.05 -20.80
C GLU A 53 12.80 -15.80 -19.50
N ASN A 54 12.19 -15.37 -18.39
CA ASN A 54 12.29 -16.00 -17.08
C ASN A 54 11.36 -17.21 -16.89
N GLY A 55 10.56 -17.59 -17.90
CA GLY A 55 9.59 -18.68 -17.84
C GLY A 55 8.24 -18.32 -17.21
N ASP A 56 8.01 -17.06 -16.81
CA ASP A 56 6.69 -16.61 -16.35
C ASP A 56 5.72 -16.50 -17.54
N THR A 57 4.44 -16.81 -17.31
CA THR A 57 3.39 -16.67 -18.33
C THR A 57 2.59 -15.38 -18.13
N ILE A 58 2.38 -14.65 -19.22
CA ILE A 58 1.55 -13.43 -19.27
C ILE A 58 0.49 -13.54 -20.37
N ASN A 59 -0.44 -12.60 -20.39
CA ASN A 59 -1.45 -12.46 -21.45
C ASN A 59 -2.29 -13.73 -21.65
N ARG A 60 -2.60 -14.42 -20.54
CA ARG A 60 -3.35 -15.68 -20.57
C ARG A 60 -4.80 -15.43 -20.96
N THR A 61 -5.34 -16.27 -21.83
CA THR A 61 -6.72 -16.25 -22.28
C THR A 61 -7.36 -17.62 -22.13
N ASP A 62 -8.59 -17.68 -21.63
CA ASP A 62 -9.38 -18.91 -21.43
C ASP A 62 -10.18 -19.31 -22.70
N SER A 63 -10.75 -20.52 -22.69
CA SER A 63 -11.68 -21.08 -23.69
C SER A 63 -12.76 -20.12 -24.17
N LYS A 64 -13.25 -19.25 -23.28
CA LYS A 64 -14.25 -18.21 -23.58
C LYS A 64 -13.66 -16.92 -24.15
N LYS A 65 -12.39 -16.91 -24.55
CA LYS A 65 -11.62 -15.72 -24.95
C LYS A 65 -11.54 -14.62 -23.87
N GLN A 66 -11.62 -15.02 -22.60
CA GLN A 66 -11.54 -14.11 -21.46
C GLN A 66 -10.11 -14.03 -20.93
N LYS A 67 -9.64 -12.82 -20.63
CA LYS A 67 -8.34 -12.52 -20.04
C LYS A 67 -8.27 -13.04 -18.60
N GLN A 68 -7.18 -13.73 -18.27
CA GLN A 68 -6.91 -14.30 -16.95
C GLN A 68 -5.46 -14.02 -16.52
N GLY A 69 -5.23 -13.88 -15.22
CA GLY A 69 -3.89 -13.74 -14.64
C GLY A 69 -3.15 -12.47 -15.05
N LYS A 70 -1.82 -12.51 -14.96
CA LYS A 70 -0.93 -11.39 -15.29
C LYS A 70 -1.07 -10.98 -16.75
N TRP A 71 -1.15 -9.68 -16.99
CA TRP A 71 -1.35 -9.09 -18.30
C TRP A 71 -0.52 -7.84 -18.48
N LEU A 72 -0.02 -7.65 -19.70
CA LEU A 72 0.65 -6.45 -20.17
C LEU A 72 -0.18 -5.85 -21.29
N ILE A 73 -0.62 -4.61 -21.11
CA ILE A 73 -1.34 -3.83 -22.09
C ILE A 73 -0.39 -2.76 -22.61
N THR A 74 -0.06 -2.81 -23.89
CA THR A 74 0.70 -1.76 -24.56
C THR A 74 -0.27 -0.93 -25.39
N THR A 75 -0.37 0.35 -25.08
CA THR A 75 -1.15 1.32 -25.85
C THR A 75 -0.18 2.27 -26.53
N GLU A 76 -0.22 2.33 -27.86
CA GLU A 76 0.58 3.28 -28.63
C GLU A 76 0.00 4.69 -28.50
N GLY A 77 0.88 5.70 -28.51
CA GLY A 77 0.46 7.10 -28.47
C GLY A 77 -0.31 7.49 -29.73
N ARG A 78 -1.47 8.14 -29.57
CA ARG A 78 -2.30 8.59 -30.69
C ARG A 78 -2.75 10.02 -30.46
N TYR A 79 -2.84 10.81 -31.54
CA TYR A 79 -3.34 12.19 -31.50
C TYR A 79 -2.61 13.13 -30.51
N GLY A 80 -1.31 12.92 -30.30
CA GLY A 80 -0.51 13.73 -29.37
C GLY A 80 -0.53 13.24 -27.92
N GLU A 81 -1.25 12.16 -27.61
CA GLU A 81 -1.12 11.45 -26.35
C GLU A 81 0.12 10.56 -26.37
N GLU A 82 0.86 10.52 -25.26
CA GLU A 82 1.94 9.55 -25.08
C GLU A 82 1.37 8.15 -24.89
N GLY A 83 2.03 7.16 -25.51
CA GLY A 83 1.70 5.77 -25.27
C GLY A 83 2.04 5.36 -23.84
N PHE A 84 1.53 4.22 -23.41
CA PHE A 84 1.85 3.68 -22.10
C PHE A 84 1.76 2.16 -22.07
N HIS A 85 2.50 1.58 -21.13
CA HIS A 85 2.39 0.19 -20.73
C HIS A 85 1.64 0.10 -19.41
N ALA A 86 0.60 -0.74 -19.34
CA ALA A 86 -0.09 -1.06 -18.11
C ALA A 86 0.09 -2.54 -17.78
N PHE A 87 0.50 -2.83 -16.56
CA PHE A 87 0.72 -4.17 -16.07
C PHE A 87 -0.15 -4.44 -14.85
N GLY A 88 -0.78 -5.61 -14.79
CA GLY A 88 -1.60 -6.02 -13.66
C GLY A 88 -2.24 -7.39 -13.86
N GLU A 89 -3.29 -7.69 -13.09
CA GLU A 89 -3.97 -8.97 -13.14
C GLU A 89 -5.42 -8.84 -13.63
N PHE A 90 -5.84 -9.76 -14.50
CA PHE A 90 -7.23 -9.95 -14.90
C PHE A 90 -7.82 -11.22 -14.29
N LYS A 91 -9.12 -11.16 -13.99
CA LYS A 91 -9.94 -12.33 -13.70
C LYS A 91 -11.23 -12.22 -14.49
N ASN A 92 -11.45 -13.14 -15.44
CA ASN A 92 -12.61 -13.14 -16.33
C ASN A 92 -12.84 -11.79 -17.03
N ASN A 93 -11.82 -11.22 -17.68
CA ASN A 93 -11.83 -9.86 -18.28
C ASN A 93 -11.92 -8.67 -17.31
N ILE A 94 -12.00 -8.90 -16.00
CA ILE A 94 -12.13 -7.84 -15.00
C ILE A 94 -10.78 -7.57 -14.34
N ARG A 95 -10.35 -6.30 -14.27
CA ARG A 95 -9.11 -5.89 -13.60
C ARG A 95 -9.19 -6.17 -12.09
N GLN A 96 -8.14 -6.75 -11.54
CA GLN A 96 -8.03 -7.11 -10.13
C GLN A 96 -6.62 -6.80 -9.62
N GLY A 97 -6.50 -6.58 -8.32
CA GLY A 97 -5.21 -6.41 -7.64
C GLY A 97 -4.50 -5.12 -7.99
N LYS A 98 -3.17 -5.11 -7.82
CA LYS A 98 -2.33 -3.96 -8.10
C LYS A 98 -2.08 -3.83 -9.60
N TRP A 99 -2.24 -2.62 -10.11
CA TRP A 99 -1.99 -2.21 -11.48
C TRP A 99 -0.93 -1.12 -11.50
N GLY A 100 0.09 -1.28 -12.33
CA GLY A 100 1.12 -0.27 -12.58
C GLY A 100 0.98 0.27 -13.99
N LYS A 101 1.02 1.60 -14.13
CA LYS A 101 1.06 2.30 -15.42
C LYS A 101 2.43 2.94 -15.59
N TYR A 102 3.06 2.66 -16.71
CA TYR A 102 4.38 3.14 -17.10
C TYR A 102 4.30 3.83 -18.45
N ASP A 103 5.05 4.89 -18.61
CA ASP A 103 5.28 5.52 -19.91
C ASP A 103 6.08 4.59 -20.84
N LEU A 104 6.11 4.86 -22.15
CA LEU A 104 6.94 4.14 -23.14
C LEU A 104 8.44 4.23 -22.80
N HIS A 105 8.84 5.29 -22.10
CA HIS A 105 10.21 5.47 -21.60
C HIS A 105 10.51 4.67 -20.31
N GLY A 106 9.53 3.95 -19.77
CA GLY A 106 9.68 3.14 -18.56
C GLY A 106 9.52 3.91 -17.24
N HIS A 107 9.22 5.21 -17.29
CA HIS A 107 8.90 5.98 -16.09
C HIS A 107 7.52 5.59 -15.54
N ILE A 108 7.43 5.40 -14.23
CA ILE A 108 6.14 5.13 -13.59
C ILE A 108 5.25 6.38 -13.64
N GLN A 109 3.99 6.19 -14.01
CA GLN A 109 2.94 7.23 -14.03
C GLN A 109 1.95 7.01 -12.88
N ALA A 110 1.54 5.76 -12.63
CA ALA A 110 0.56 5.45 -11.59
C ALA A 110 0.73 4.04 -11.03
N GLU A 111 0.44 3.88 -9.75
CA GLU A 111 0.18 2.60 -9.09
C GLU A 111 -1.22 2.65 -8.49
N GLU A 112 -2.08 1.72 -8.89
CA GLU A 112 -3.50 1.72 -8.53
C GLU A 112 -3.92 0.32 -8.08
N HIS A 113 -4.88 0.25 -7.17
CA HIS A 113 -5.46 -1.01 -6.72
C HIS A 113 -6.87 -1.16 -7.27
N TYR A 114 -7.17 -2.31 -7.86
CA TYR A 114 -8.46 -2.63 -8.46
C TYR A 114 -9.12 -3.81 -7.75
N LYS A 115 -10.42 -3.71 -7.55
CA LYS A 115 -11.31 -4.77 -7.07
C LYS A 115 -12.55 -4.82 -7.94
N ASN A 116 -12.77 -5.95 -8.59
CA ASN A 116 -13.88 -6.15 -9.52
C ASN A 116 -13.96 -5.07 -10.62
N GLY A 117 -12.81 -4.59 -11.09
CA GLY A 117 -12.71 -3.61 -12.17
C GLY A 117 -12.84 -2.15 -11.72
N LEU A 118 -13.14 -1.92 -10.44
CA LEU A 118 -13.21 -0.61 -9.80
C LEU A 118 -11.93 -0.36 -9.01
N LEU A 119 -11.46 0.89 -8.95
CA LEU A 119 -10.39 1.31 -8.03
C LEU A 119 -10.86 1.14 -6.58
N ASP A 120 -10.06 0.44 -5.78
CA ASP A 120 -10.28 0.16 -4.36
C ASP A 120 -8.93 0.03 -3.65
N GLY A 121 -8.62 0.95 -2.75
CA GLY A 121 -7.37 0.98 -2.00
C GLY A 121 -6.44 2.12 -2.39
N GLU A 122 -5.19 2.01 -1.93
CA GLU A 122 -4.16 3.03 -2.13
C GLU A 122 -3.86 3.25 -3.62
N ALA A 123 -3.79 4.52 -4.02
CA ALA A 123 -3.36 4.94 -5.34
C ALA A 123 -2.22 5.95 -5.21
N ARG A 124 -1.20 5.79 -6.04
CA ARG A 124 -0.02 6.64 -6.10
C ARG A 124 0.17 7.16 -7.50
N TYR A 125 0.36 8.46 -7.63
CA TYR A 125 0.58 9.11 -8.92
C TYR A 125 1.93 9.79 -8.98
N TYR A 126 2.55 9.65 -10.14
CA TYR A 126 3.92 10.03 -10.40
C TYR A 126 3.98 10.94 -11.63
N SER A 127 4.82 11.97 -11.56
CA SER A 127 5.11 12.87 -12.66
C SER A 127 6.60 12.72 -12.97
N ASN A 128 6.91 12.26 -14.19
CA ASN A 128 8.28 11.90 -14.61
C ASN A 128 8.99 10.98 -13.60
N GLY A 129 8.25 10.02 -13.02
CA GLY A 129 8.76 9.09 -12.01
C GLY A 129 8.82 9.64 -10.57
N TYR A 130 8.56 10.93 -10.35
CA TYR A 130 8.51 11.53 -9.01
C TYR A 130 7.10 11.51 -8.44
N LEU A 131 6.95 10.98 -7.23
CA LEU A 131 5.67 10.93 -6.52
C LEU A 131 5.16 12.34 -6.25
N TYR A 132 3.94 12.65 -6.71
CA TYR A 132 3.28 13.93 -6.44
C TYR A 132 1.93 13.78 -5.74
N CYS A 133 1.35 12.57 -5.70
CA CYS A 133 0.08 12.34 -5.03
C CYS A 133 0.00 10.91 -4.49
N VAL A 134 -0.49 10.78 -3.26
CA VAL A 134 -0.90 9.50 -2.68
C VAL A 134 -2.31 9.67 -2.12
N GLY A 135 -3.17 8.70 -2.36
CA GLY A 135 -4.54 8.73 -1.89
C GLY A 135 -5.12 7.34 -1.79
N ASN A 136 -6.40 7.27 -1.47
CA ASN A 136 -7.15 6.02 -1.42
C ASN A 136 -8.47 6.18 -2.18
N TYR A 137 -8.86 5.14 -2.91
CA TYR A 137 -10.14 5.03 -3.57
C TYR A 137 -11.02 4.01 -2.86
N LEU A 138 -12.31 4.28 -2.84
CA LEU A 138 -13.33 3.33 -2.41
C LEU A 138 -14.12 2.86 -3.63
N ALA A 139 -14.17 1.54 -3.84
CA ALA A 139 -15.05 0.96 -4.84
C ALA A 139 -16.50 0.91 -4.30
N LEU A 140 -17.39 1.69 -4.92
CA LEU A 140 -18.82 1.62 -4.69
C LEU A 140 -19.37 0.39 -5.43
N SER A 141 -19.69 -0.64 -4.65
CA SER A 141 -20.24 -1.90 -5.12
C SER A 141 -21.62 -2.12 -4.51
N ALA A 142 -22.66 -1.78 -5.26
CA ALA A 142 -24.03 -2.14 -4.88
C ALA A 142 -24.31 -3.63 -5.17
N LYS A 143 -24.93 -4.32 -4.19
CA LYS A 143 -25.35 -5.72 -4.33
C LYS A 143 -26.43 -5.88 -5.40
N TYR A 144 -27.33 -4.90 -5.50
CA TYR A 144 -28.41 -4.86 -6.48
C TYR A 144 -28.09 -3.85 -7.58
N GLU A 145 -28.72 -3.98 -8.73
CA GLU A 145 -28.54 -3.04 -9.86
C GLU A 145 -29.31 -1.75 -9.69
N HIS A 146 -30.41 -1.82 -8.95
CA HIS A 146 -31.29 -0.71 -8.69
C HIS A 146 -31.48 -0.53 -7.19
N ASP A 147 -31.64 0.73 -6.81
CA ASP A 147 -32.07 1.15 -5.48
C ASP A 147 -33.44 1.84 -5.60
N SER A 148 -34.15 1.99 -4.48
CA SER A 148 -35.48 2.61 -4.45
C SER A 148 -35.50 3.71 -3.40
N ILE A 149 -35.89 4.92 -3.82
CA ILE A 149 -36.12 6.05 -2.93
C ILE A 149 -37.59 6.45 -2.94
N MET A 150 -38.10 6.89 -1.79
CA MET A 150 -39.44 7.47 -1.68
C MET A 150 -39.33 8.97 -1.98
N VAL A 151 -40.02 9.42 -3.03
CA VAL A 151 -40.03 10.83 -3.47
C VAL A 151 -41.45 11.35 -3.34
N GLU A 152 -41.60 12.47 -2.66
CA GLU A 152 -42.86 13.20 -2.55
C GLU A 152 -43.10 14.04 -3.80
N ASP A 153 -44.29 13.93 -4.40
CA ASP A 153 -44.65 14.77 -5.53
C ASP A 153 -45.10 16.16 -5.05
N PRO A 154 -44.45 17.25 -5.49
CA PRO A 154 -44.65 18.59 -4.92
C PRO A 154 -46.03 19.22 -5.22
N LYS A 155 -46.88 18.53 -5.98
CA LYS A 155 -48.21 19.00 -6.37
C LYS A 155 -49.34 18.22 -5.71
N THR A 156 -49.15 16.92 -5.52
CA THR A 156 -50.18 16.00 -5.03
C THR A 156 -49.93 15.57 -3.59
N ASP A 157 -48.74 15.85 -3.02
CA ASP A 157 -48.34 15.44 -1.67
C ASP A 157 -48.33 13.90 -1.48
N GLU A 158 -48.30 13.17 -2.60
CA GLU A 158 -48.29 11.72 -2.63
C GLU A 158 -46.85 11.20 -2.68
N TRP A 159 -46.59 10.15 -1.90
CA TRP A 159 -45.32 9.44 -1.90
C TRP A 159 -45.29 8.42 -3.02
N ARG A 160 -44.34 8.56 -3.95
CA ARG A 160 -44.08 7.57 -5.00
C ARG A 160 -42.70 6.93 -4.83
N MET A 161 -42.63 5.64 -5.11
CA MET A 161 -41.35 4.92 -5.15
C MET A 161 -40.69 5.15 -6.51
N VAL A 162 -39.53 5.80 -6.50
CA VAL A 162 -38.70 6.01 -7.69
C VAL A 162 -37.53 5.05 -7.64
N VAL A 163 -37.43 4.19 -8.65
CA VAL A 163 -36.32 3.25 -8.82
C VAL A 163 -35.17 3.98 -9.49
N LEU A 164 -34.02 3.99 -8.84
CA LEU A 164 -32.78 4.55 -9.34
C LEU A 164 -31.79 3.44 -9.66
N ARG A 165 -30.85 3.70 -10.57
CA ARG A 165 -29.72 2.80 -10.76
C ARG A 165 -28.76 2.96 -9.59
N ALA A 166 -28.31 1.86 -9.01
CA ALA A 166 -27.41 1.91 -7.87
C ALA A 166 -26.05 2.47 -8.28
N ASP A 167 -25.46 3.28 -7.40
CA ASP A 167 -24.16 3.89 -7.64
C ASP A 167 -23.08 2.81 -7.75
N ARG A 168 -22.45 2.77 -8.93
CA ARG A 168 -21.35 1.87 -9.25
C ARG A 168 -20.21 2.71 -9.79
N GLY A 169 -19.07 2.64 -9.14
CA GLY A 169 -17.94 3.47 -9.50
C GLY A 169 -16.83 3.42 -8.47
N SER A 170 -15.84 4.27 -8.69
CA SER A 170 -14.75 4.48 -7.76
C SER A 170 -14.71 5.94 -7.40
N VAL A 171 -14.58 6.17 -6.10
CA VAL A 171 -14.78 7.47 -5.51
C VAL A 171 -13.60 7.71 -4.56
N ARG A 172 -13.07 8.92 -4.50
CA ARG A 172 -11.95 9.22 -3.60
C ARG A 172 -12.42 9.15 -2.15
N HIS A 173 -11.60 8.54 -1.31
CA HIS A 173 -11.92 8.33 0.09
C HIS A 173 -10.66 8.42 0.97
N GLY A 174 -10.81 8.89 2.20
CA GLY A 174 -9.71 9.05 3.14
C GLY A 174 -8.76 10.19 2.77
N PHE A 175 -7.53 10.12 3.26
CA PHE A 175 -6.55 11.18 3.09
C PHE A 175 -5.86 11.12 1.73
N TRP A 176 -5.77 12.29 1.10
CA TRP A 176 -5.07 12.56 -0.14
C TRP A 176 -3.95 13.55 0.12
N THR A 177 -2.72 13.08 0.02
CA THR A 177 -1.52 13.86 0.26
C THR A 177 -0.86 14.22 -1.07
N TYR A 178 -0.65 15.51 -1.27
CA TYR A 178 0.03 16.05 -2.44
C TYR A 178 1.44 16.47 -2.06
N TYR A 179 2.37 16.17 -2.96
CA TYR A 179 3.78 16.44 -2.81
C TYR A 179 4.28 17.30 -3.97
N GLN A 180 5.20 18.20 -3.67
CA GLN A 180 5.95 18.92 -4.69
C GLN A 180 7.04 18.00 -5.24
N ALA A 181 6.84 17.46 -6.45
CA ALA A 181 7.88 16.78 -7.19
C ALA A 181 8.99 17.77 -7.61
N PRO A 182 10.30 17.44 -7.49
CA PRO A 182 10.89 16.19 -6.99
C PRO A 182 11.18 16.20 -5.47
N SER A 183 10.95 17.32 -4.78
CA SER A 183 11.36 17.53 -3.38
C SER A 183 10.63 16.67 -2.33
N MET A 184 9.57 15.95 -2.72
CA MET A 184 8.68 15.15 -1.86
C MET A 184 8.11 15.96 -0.67
N LYS A 185 8.11 17.29 -0.77
CA LYS A 185 7.55 18.17 0.26
C LYS A 185 6.03 18.14 0.19
N VAL A 186 5.35 17.90 1.31
CA VAL A 186 3.89 17.97 1.39
C VAL A 186 3.44 19.41 1.12
N THR A 187 2.62 19.59 0.09
CA THR A 187 2.03 20.89 -0.29
C THR A 187 0.59 20.99 0.17
N LYS A 188 -0.16 19.89 0.14
CA LYS A 188 -1.58 19.88 0.41
C LYS A 188 -2.02 18.53 0.96
N VAL A 189 -2.90 18.55 1.94
CA VAL A 189 -3.56 17.36 2.47
C VAL A 189 -5.06 17.60 2.42
N LEU A 190 -5.76 16.72 1.74
CA LEU A 190 -7.22 16.68 1.66
C LEU A 190 -7.73 15.43 2.34
N GLU A 191 -8.91 15.48 2.93
CA GLU A 191 -9.65 14.30 3.37
C GLU A 191 -10.96 14.23 2.61
N TYR A 192 -11.18 13.11 1.95
CA TYR A 192 -12.37 12.83 1.17
C TYR A 192 -13.29 11.85 1.89
N GLN A 193 -14.57 12.14 1.93
CA GLN A 193 -15.63 11.18 2.23
C GLN A 193 -16.49 11.02 0.98
N ALA A 194 -16.21 9.97 0.22
CA ALA A 194 -16.94 9.66 -1.00
C ALA A 194 -16.98 10.87 -1.99
N ASP A 195 -15.79 11.31 -2.42
CA ASP A 195 -15.54 12.47 -3.30
C ASP A 195 -15.88 13.84 -2.73
N GLU A 196 -16.58 13.92 -1.61
CA GLU A 196 -16.78 15.17 -0.86
C GLU A 196 -15.54 15.48 0.00
N ILE A 197 -15.06 16.72 -0.08
CA ILE A 197 -13.94 17.18 0.74
C ILE A 197 -14.48 17.60 2.10
N ILE A 198 -14.05 16.92 3.16
CA ILE A 198 -14.41 17.27 4.54
C ILE A 198 -13.32 18.06 5.25
N TYR A 199 -12.08 17.93 4.80
CA TYR A 199 -10.94 18.63 5.36
C TYR A 199 -9.95 19.01 4.26
N GLU A 200 -9.43 20.23 4.35
CA GLU A 200 -8.43 20.75 3.46
C GLU A 200 -7.41 21.55 4.25
N LYS A 201 -6.13 21.20 4.07
CA LYS A 201 -5.02 21.98 4.60
C LYS A 201 -3.90 22.09 3.58
N GLU A 202 -3.61 23.33 3.24
CA GLU A 202 -2.48 23.68 2.37
C GLU A 202 -1.27 24.02 3.23
N TYR A 203 -0.20 23.26 3.00
CA TYR A 203 1.12 23.50 3.56
C TYR A 203 1.90 24.35 2.56
N GLY A 204 1.51 25.62 2.47
CA GLY A 204 2.38 26.62 1.85
C GLY A 204 3.72 26.66 2.59
N LEU A 205 4.79 27.10 1.92
CA LEU A 205 5.85 27.71 2.71
C LEU A 205 5.23 28.92 3.40
N SER A 206 5.05 28.87 4.72
CA SER A 206 4.86 30.10 5.49
C SER A 206 5.90 31.11 5.01
N GLN A 207 5.52 32.37 4.78
CA GLN A 207 6.46 33.42 4.36
C GLN A 207 7.69 33.43 5.28
N ILE A 208 7.50 33.12 6.56
CA ILE A 208 8.51 33.01 7.60
C ILE A 208 9.40 31.77 7.38
N ASP A 209 8.82 30.60 7.07
CA ASP A 209 9.60 29.38 6.80
C ASP A 209 10.36 29.47 5.47
N SER A 210 9.79 30.12 4.45
CA SER A 210 10.46 30.38 3.18
C SER A 210 11.68 31.27 3.35
N THR A 211 11.56 32.36 4.11
CA THR A 211 12.65 33.30 4.34
C THR A 211 13.72 32.69 5.24
N TYR A 212 13.34 31.94 6.29
CA TYR A 212 14.28 31.19 7.13
C TYR A 212 15.06 30.14 6.33
N ILE A 213 14.37 29.33 5.51
CA ILE A 213 15.03 28.31 4.68
C ILE A 213 15.92 28.97 3.63
N GLN A 214 15.49 30.05 2.98
CA GLN A 214 16.31 30.79 2.01
C GLN A 214 17.54 31.42 2.65
N GLN A 215 17.41 32.03 3.84
CA GLN A 215 18.53 32.57 4.60
C GLN A 215 19.49 31.45 5.02
N ARG A 216 18.96 30.31 5.48
CA ARG A 216 19.77 29.13 5.83
C ARG A 216 20.51 28.55 4.63
N MET A 217 19.84 28.41 3.48
CA MET A 217 20.43 27.95 2.23
C MET A 217 21.52 28.92 1.73
N LYS A 218 21.28 30.23 1.80
CA LYS A 218 22.29 31.24 1.49
C LYS A 218 23.48 31.21 2.44
N ALA A 219 23.28 30.77 3.68
CA ALA A 219 24.34 30.59 4.67
C ALA A 219 25.09 29.25 4.54
N TRP A 220 24.74 28.39 3.57
CA TRP A 220 25.44 27.13 3.39
C TRP A 220 26.88 27.33 2.91
N PRO A 221 27.83 26.52 3.41
CA PRO A 221 29.26 26.67 3.14
C PRO A 221 29.64 26.51 1.66
N HIS A 222 28.90 25.68 0.91
CA HIS A 222 29.11 25.51 -0.54
C HIS A 222 28.55 26.67 -1.37
N VAL A 223 27.73 27.54 -0.77
CA VAL A 223 27.19 28.75 -1.44
C VAL A 223 28.05 29.97 -1.11
N THR A 224 28.52 30.07 0.13
CA THR A 224 29.34 31.20 0.60
C THR A 224 30.84 31.01 0.39
N ASN A 225 31.28 29.81 0.01
CA ASN A 225 32.69 29.38 0.01
C ASN A 225 33.42 29.61 1.34
N LYS A 226 32.66 29.77 2.44
CA LYS A 226 33.19 29.92 3.79
C LYS A 226 33.15 28.55 4.48
N PRO A 227 34.21 28.15 5.17
CA PRO A 227 34.22 26.92 5.94
C PRO A 227 33.24 27.03 7.12
N MET A 228 32.59 25.91 7.48
CA MET A 228 31.66 25.89 8.61
C MET A 228 32.41 26.17 9.93
N PRO A 229 31.86 27.02 10.82
CA PRO A 229 32.53 27.44 12.05
C PRO A 229 32.80 26.30 13.06
N GLN A 230 32.16 25.13 12.90
CA GLN A 230 32.32 23.96 13.77
C GLN A 230 32.98 22.75 13.08
N VAL A 231 33.45 22.89 11.84
CA VAL A 231 34.18 21.83 11.14
C VAL A 231 35.64 22.23 11.07
N TRP A 232 36.51 21.44 11.69
CA TRP A 232 37.95 21.61 11.58
C TRP A 232 38.37 21.34 10.13
N TYR A 233 38.80 22.37 9.42
CA TYR A 233 39.38 22.24 8.09
C TYR A 233 40.89 22.52 8.17
N TYR A 234 41.67 21.75 7.41
CA TYR A 234 43.11 21.97 7.30
C TYR A 234 43.36 23.21 6.44
N GLU A 235 43.65 24.33 7.09
CA GLU A 235 44.05 25.56 6.42
C GLU A 235 45.50 25.39 5.93
N LYS A 236 45.71 25.21 4.61
CA LYS A 236 47.02 24.90 3.99
C LYS A 236 48.19 25.84 4.37
N ARG A 237 47.90 26.97 5.02
CA ARG A 237 48.89 27.99 5.43
C ARG A 237 48.85 28.35 6.92
N LYS A 238 48.05 27.69 7.77
CA LYS A 238 48.15 27.89 9.23
C LYS A 238 49.36 27.14 9.76
N LYS A 239 50.18 27.84 10.54
CA LYS A 239 51.18 27.18 11.38
C LYS A 239 50.43 26.34 12.44
N PRO A 240 50.90 25.13 12.77
CA PRO A 240 50.29 24.32 13.83
C PRO A 240 50.28 25.11 15.14
N VAL A 241 49.15 25.10 15.85
CA VAL A 241 48.99 25.76 17.14
C VAL A 241 49.97 25.11 18.13
N LYS A 242 50.85 25.90 18.74
CA LYS A 242 51.72 25.41 19.82
C LYS A 242 51.02 25.55 21.15
N TYR A 243 51.41 24.72 22.12
CA TYR A 243 50.88 24.77 23.49
C TYR A 243 51.02 26.17 24.13
N THR A 244 52.06 26.91 23.75
CA THR A 244 52.34 28.29 24.19
C THR A 244 51.42 29.35 23.61
N ASP A 245 50.67 29.04 22.56
CA ASP A 245 49.82 29.99 21.84
C ASP A 245 48.39 30.03 22.44
N ILE A 246 48.11 29.17 23.43
CA ILE A 246 46.83 29.08 24.12
C ILE A 246 46.92 30.00 25.35
N PRO A 247 46.17 31.12 25.42
CA PRO A 247 46.18 31.98 26.60
C PRO A 247 45.57 31.23 27.80
N ASP A 248 46.25 31.25 28.95
CA ASP A 248 45.80 30.56 30.17
C ASP A 248 44.46 31.09 30.71
N ASP A 249 44.03 32.27 30.24
CA ASP A 249 42.87 33.00 30.75
C ASP A 249 41.57 32.76 29.95
N THR A 250 41.47 31.66 29.19
CA THR A 250 40.22 31.34 28.49
C THR A 250 39.16 30.91 29.48
N GLN A 251 38.13 31.75 29.67
CA GLN A 251 36.86 31.33 30.27
C GLN A 251 36.32 30.12 29.50
N TYR A 252 36.40 28.94 30.11
CA TYR A 252 35.80 27.73 29.57
C TYR A 252 34.29 27.91 29.44
N VAL A 253 33.75 27.61 28.26
CA VAL A 253 32.30 27.57 28.03
C VAL A 253 31.70 26.57 29.03
N THR A 254 30.87 27.07 29.93
CA THR A 254 30.19 26.22 30.91
C THR A 254 29.22 25.28 30.20
N PRO A 255 29.24 23.97 30.50
CA PRO A 255 28.34 23.01 29.88
C PRO A 255 26.88 23.31 30.25
N ASN A 256 25.98 23.07 29.30
CA ASN A 256 24.57 23.42 29.42
C ASN A 256 23.88 22.53 30.49
N VAL A 257 23.66 23.08 31.70
CA VAL A 257 23.00 22.36 32.79
C VAL A 257 21.48 22.40 32.58
N ARG A 258 20.86 21.24 32.31
CA ARG A 258 19.39 21.11 32.26
C ARG A 258 18.81 21.44 33.65
N ARG A 259 18.01 22.51 33.76
CA ARG A 259 17.22 22.77 34.97
C ARG A 259 16.19 21.66 35.17
N ARG A 260 16.19 21.01 36.33
CA ARG A 260 15.07 20.17 36.76
C ARG A 260 13.98 21.11 37.27
N HIS A 261 12.79 21.01 36.71
CA HIS A 261 11.62 21.73 37.22
C HIS A 261 11.16 21.11 38.55
N PRO A 262 10.66 21.94 39.50
CA PRO A 262 10.18 21.50 40.81
C PRO A 262 8.91 20.66 40.71
#